data_AF-A0A5B7A2V7-F1
#
_entry.id   AF-A0A5B7A2V7-F1
#
_cell.length_a   1.000
_cell.length_b   1.000
_cell.length_c   1.000
_cell.angle_alpha   90.00
_cell.angle_beta   90.00
_cell.angle_gamma   90.00
#
_symmetry.space_group_name_H-M   'P 1'
#
loop_
_entity.id
_entity.type
_entity.pdbx_description
1 polymer ?
#
loop_
_entity_poly.entity_id
_entity_poly.type
_entity_poly.pdbx_seq_one_letter_code
_entity_poly.pdbx_strand_id
1 'polypeptide(L)'
;MFYAFFFFFLSNPFHENVLNFSLELSYSCMLKQKYFCENVGIATGLVVLLAGSSWFYWGLKKRKLIMLKEKFFRQNGGLLLHQQLSQRDLSANTTKIFTAEELETATNKYDESRIVGQGGYGTVYKGIFPDNRIVAIKKSKMVDQSQIEQFINEVAVLSQINHRNVVKLLGCCLETEVPLLVYEFITNGTLFDHIHNEGKKSAMSWETRLRIAAETAGVLSYLHSAASIPIIHRDVKCMNILLDDNYTAKVSDFGASRLVPLDETQISTMVQGTLGYLDPEYLLTSQLTEKSDVYSFGIVLVELLTGKKPVCFNGPEEERSLAVYFLASLKDDRLFQVLEDRIVQEGDAEQLKEVANLAKRCLRVKGEERPTMKEVAVELEGLRMMEKHPWVNVGLNSEETVHLLTEQLDSSNYGASGDRTAGYDSMKNEVLISVGDGR
;
A
#
# COMPACT_ATOMS: atom_id res chain seq x y z
N MET A 1 86.14 15.35 -83.00
CA MET A 1 86.08 14.42 -81.85
C MET A 1 84.99 14.87 -80.86
N PHE A 2 83.75 15.06 -81.32
CA PHE A 2 82.61 15.48 -80.48
C PHE A 2 81.28 14.78 -80.80
N TYR A 3 81.23 13.97 -81.87
CA TYR A 3 80.01 13.24 -82.27
C TYR A 3 79.94 11.79 -81.77
N ALA A 4 81.02 11.25 -81.17
CA ALA A 4 81.05 9.87 -80.68
C ALA A 4 80.61 9.69 -79.22
N PHE A 5 80.54 10.78 -78.43
CA PHE A 5 80.09 10.71 -77.03
C PHE A 5 78.57 10.82 -76.87
N PHE A 6 77.86 11.34 -77.88
CA PHE A 6 76.41 11.50 -77.82
C PHE A 6 75.63 10.21 -78.11
N PHE A 7 76.24 9.25 -78.83
CA PHE A 7 75.61 7.97 -79.15
C PHE A 7 75.75 6.90 -78.05
N PHE A 8 76.69 7.05 -77.12
CA PHE A 8 76.86 6.08 -76.01
C PHE A 8 75.85 6.29 -74.87
N PHE A 9 75.21 7.46 -74.80
CA PHE A 9 74.16 7.75 -73.83
C PHE A 9 72.76 7.35 -74.28
N LEU A 10 72.54 7.13 -75.59
CA LEU A 10 71.23 6.82 -76.18
C LEU A 10 71.04 5.34 -76.54
N SER A 11 72.00 4.46 -76.22
CA SER A 11 71.87 3.01 -76.43
C SER A 11 72.33 2.21 -75.22
N ASN A 12 72.10 2.73 -74.01
CA ASN A 12 72.45 2.04 -72.77
C ASN A 12 71.21 1.33 -72.20
N PRO A 13 71.03 0.01 -72.40
CA PRO A 13 69.85 -0.75 -71.96
C PRO A 13 69.67 -0.74 -70.44
N PHE A 14 70.69 -0.30 -69.69
CA PHE A 14 70.61 -0.09 -68.24
C PHE A 14 69.71 1.09 -67.85
N HIS A 15 69.68 2.17 -68.63
CA HIS A 15 68.90 3.37 -68.28
C HIS A 15 67.40 3.20 -68.58
N GLU A 16 67.06 2.46 -69.64
CA GLU A 16 65.69 2.04 -69.95
C GLU A 16 65.14 1.07 -68.91
N ASN A 17 65.96 0.10 -68.45
CA ASN A 17 65.57 -0.83 -67.40
C ASN A 17 65.37 -0.16 -66.04
N VAL A 18 66.20 0.83 -65.68
CA VAL A 18 66.02 1.62 -64.43
C VAL A 18 64.78 2.50 -64.51
N LEU A 19 64.50 3.13 -65.67
CA LEU A 19 63.28 3.91 -65.88
C LEU A 19 62.03 3.02 -65.83
N ASN A 20 62.04 1.86 -66.50
CA ASN A 20 60.93 0.90 -66.45
C ASN A 20 60.71 0.34 -65.04
N PHE A 21 61.78 0.02 -64.30
CA PHE A 21 61.68 -0.42 -62.91
C PHE A 21 61.12 0.68 -61.98
N SER A 22 61.53 1.93 -62.20
CA SER A 22 60.98 3.08 -61.46
C SER A 22 59.51 3.36 -61.79
N LEU A 23 59.11 3.16 -63.05
CA LEU A 23 57.71 3.25 -63.51
C LEU A 23 56.86 2.12 -62.92
N GLU A 24 57.36 0.88 -62.90
CA GLU A 24 56.68 -0.26 -62.27
C GLU A 24 56.50 -0.08 -60.75
N LEU A 25 57.52 0.41 -60.04
CA LEU A 25 57.40 0.73 -58.61
C LEU A 25 56.39 1.85 -58.38
N SER A 26 56.42 2.91 -59.19
CA SER A 26 55.49 4.02 -59.08
C SER A 26 54.05 3.58 -59.37
N TYR A 27 53.84 2.73 -60.37
CA TYR A 27 52.53 2.16 -60.72
C TYR A 27 52.00 1.24 -59.61
N SER A 28 52.85 0.35 -59.06
CA SER A 28 52.51 -0.51 -57.92
C SER A 28 52.16 0.30 -56.66
N CYS A 29 52.89 1.38 -56.39
CA CYS A 29 52.63 2.29 -55.28
C CYS A 29 51.27 3.01 -55.45
N MET A 30 51.00 3.54 -56.65
CA MET A 30 49.72 4.19 -56.99
C MET A 30 48.54 3.23 -56.89
N LEU A 31 48.70 1.97 -57.34
CA LEU A 31 47.69 0.92 -57.18
C LEU A 31 47.46 0.57 -55.72
N LYS A 32 48.50 0.36 -54.92
CA LYS A 32 48.36 0.10 -53.47
C LYS A 32 47.65 1.26 -52.76
N GLN A 33 47.98 2.51 -53.10
CA GLN A 33 47.33 3.69 -52.53
C GLN A 33 45.86 3.78 -52.94
N LYS A 34 45.53 3.47 -54.20
CA LYS A 34 44.14 3.40 -54.68
C LYS A 34 43.34 2.31 -53.97
N TYR A 35 43.87 1.09 -53.88
CA TYR A 35 43.25 -0.01 -53.14
C TYR A 35 43.09 0.31 -51.64
N PHE A 36 44.06 0.98 -51.03
CA PHE A 36 43.97 1.40 -49.64
C PHE A 36 42.83 2.42 -49.45
N CYS A 37 42.75 3.46 -50.29
CA CYS A 37 41.66 4.45 -50.24
C CYS A 37 40.28 3.83 -50.49
N GLU A 38 40.15 2.90 -51.44
CA GLU A 38 38.90 2.18 -51.72
C GLU A 38 38.45 1.35 -50.51
N ASN A 39 39.36 0.59 -49.90
CA ASN A 39 39.05 -0.22 -48.72
C ASN A 39 38.70 0.64 -47.49
N VAL A 40 39.39 1.77 -47.29
CA VAL A 40 39.06 2.73 -46.22
C VAL A 40 37.68 3.37 -46.47
N GLY A 41 37.35 3.73 -47.71
CA GLY A 41 36.03 4.25 -48.09
C GLY A 41 34.90 3.26 -47.84
N ILE A 42 35.10 1.98 -48.19
CA ILE A 42 34.12 0.90 -47.91
C ILE A 42 33.97 0.69 -46.41
N ALA A 43 35.08 0.59 -45.67
CA ALA A 43 35.05 0.39 -44.22
C ALA A 43 34.34 1.54 -43.49
N THR A 44 34.66 2.78 -43.84
CA THR A 44 34.00 3.97 -43.25
C THR A 44 32.52 4.04 -43.62
N GLY A 45 32.16 3.75 -44.87
CA GLY A 45 30.76 3.65 -45.30
C GLY A 45 29.97 2.61 -44.52
N LEU A 46 30.54 1.41 -44.31
CA LEU A 46 29.92 0.35 -43.51
C LEU A 46 29.73 0.77 -42.05
N VAL A 47 30.72 1.42 -41.43
CA VAL A 47 30.61 1.92 -40.05
C VAL A 47 29.50 2.95 -39.93
N VAL A 48 29.40 3.90 -40.86
CA VAL A 48 28.33 4.92 -40.87
C VAL A 48 26.96 4.27 -41.06
N LEU A 49 26.83 3.29 -41.96
CA LEU A 49 25.58 2.55 -42.16
C LEU A 49 25.17 1.75 -40.92
N LEU A 50 26.11 1.09 -40.24
CA LEU A 50 25.86 0.36 -39.00
C LEU A 50 25.47 1.30 -37.85
N ALA A 51 26.16 2.43 -37.70
CA ALA A 51 25.82 3.44 -36.70
C ALA A 51 24.44 4.07 -36.97
N GLY A 52 24.14 4.41 -38.22
CA GLY A 52 22.86 4.97 -38.64
C GLY A 52 21.69 3.99 -38.49
N SER A 53 21.87 2.73 -38.88
CA SER A 53 20.86 1.69 -38.69
C SER A 53 20.61 1.38 -37.21
N SER A 54 21.67 1.35 -36.39
CA SER A 54 21.54 1.23 -34.93
C SER A 54 20.76 2.41 -34.37
N TRP A 55 21.15 3.66 -34.65
CA TRP A 55 20.44 4.86 -34.18
C TRP A 55 18.95 4.84 -34.59
N PHE A 56 18.65 4.47 -35.84
CA PHE A 56 17.29 4.35 -36.34
C PHE A 56 16.50 3.26 -35.59
N TYR A 57 17.09 2.08 -35.39
CA TYR A 57 16.50 0.99 -34.61
C TYR A 57 16.20 1.42 -33.17
N TRP A 58 17.16 2.08 -32.50
CA TRP A 58 16.98 2.63 -31.15
C TRP A 58 15.87 3.69 -31.13
N GLY A 59 15.79 4.55 -32.13
CA GLY A 59 14.71 5.53 -32.30
C GLY A 59 13.33 4.89 -32.45
N LEU A 60 13.20 3.87 -33.30
CA LEU A 60 11.96 3.11 -33.46
C LEU A 60 11.56 2.37 -32.18
N LYS A 61 12.53 1.74 -31.49
CA LYS A 61 12.31 1.06 -30.21
C LYS A 61 11.83 2.04 -29.14
N LYS A 62 12.45 3.22 -29.04
CA LYS A 62 12.05 4.30 -28.12
C LYS A 62 10.64 4.81 -28.42
N ARG A 63 10.30 5.03 -29.69
CA ARG A 63 8.94 5.44 -30.10
C ARG A 63 7.88 4.40 -29.72
N LYS A 64 8.14 3.12 -29.98
CA LYS A 64 7.24 2.02 -29.58
C LYS A 64 7.01 1.99 -28.07
N LEU A 65 8.07 2.19 -27.27
CA LEU A 65 7.97 2.23 -25.82
C LEU A 65 7.10 3.40 -25.33
N ILE A 66 7.30 4.60 -25.89
CA ILE A 66 6.49 5.79 -25.55
C ILE A 66 5.01 5.56 -25.89
N MET A 67 4.72 5.02 -27.08
CA MET A 67 3.34 4.70 -27.48
C MET A 67 2.70 3.65 -26.56
N LEU A 68 3.48 2.66 -26.10
CA LEU A 68 2.98 1.64 -25.18
C LEU A 68 2.67 2.21 -23.80
N LYS A 69 3.55 3.06 -23.26
CA LYS A 69 3.31 3.79 -22.01
C LYS A 69 2.07 4.66 -22.08
N GLU A 70 1.89 5.41 -23.18
CA GLU A 70 0.71 6.24 -23.40
C GLU A 70 -0.57 5.40 -23.53
N LYS A 71 -0.49 4.25 -24.20
CA LYS A 71 -1.60 3.29 -24.28
C LYS A 71 -2.02 2.83 -22.89
N PHE A 72 -1.07 2.38 -22.05
CA PHE A 72 -1.38 1.97 -20.68
C PHE A 72 -1.90 3.12 -19.84
N PHE A 73 -1.31 4.31 -19.94
CA PHE A 73 -1.78 5.49 -19.22
C PHE A 73 -3.26 5.79 -19.51
N ARG A 74 -3.68 5.70 -20.79
CA ARG A 74 -5.08 5.89 -21.17
C ARG A 74 -5.98 4.74 -20.70
N GLN A 75 -5.53 3.49 -20.83
CA GLN A 75 -6.29 2.31 -20.41
C GLN A 75 -6.53 2.28 -18.90
N ASN A 76 -5.53 2.68 -18.11
CA ASN A 76 -5.57 2.71 -16.65
C ASN A 76 -6.27 3.96 -16.09
N GLY A 77 -7.03 4.69 -16.91
CA GLY A 77 -7.83 5.84 -16.46
C GLY A 77 -7.03 7.11 -16.19
N GLY A 78 -5.80 7.24 -16.70
CA GLY A 78 -4.92 8.37 -16.42
C GLY A 78 -5.49 9.73 -16.82
N LEU A 79 -6.31 9.79 -17.89
CA LEU A 79 -7.01 11.02 -18.28
C LEU A 79 -8.03 11.47 -17.21
N LEU A 80 -8.81 10.53 -16.68
CA LEU A 80 -9.82 10.81 -15.66
C LEU A 80 -9.16 11.25 -14.35
N LEU A 81 -8.11 10.54 -13.93
CA LEU A 81 -7.38 10.87 -12.70
C LEU A 81 -6.70 12.24 -12.82
N HIS A 82 -6.07 12.54 -13.96
CA HIS A 82 -5.42 13.83 -14.18
C HIS A 82 -6.43 14.99 -14.15
N GLN A 83 -7.62 14.80 -14.72
CA GLN A 83 -8.69 15.79 -14.66
C GLN A 83 -9.17 16.02 -13.22
N GLN A 84 -9.35 14.96 -12.43
CA GLN A 84 -9.74 15.06 -11.01
C GLN A 84 -8.68 15.76 -10.16
N LEU A 85 -7.38 15.50 -10.41
CA LEU A 85 -6.28 16.16 -9.72
C LEU A 85 -6.22 17.65 -10.05
N SER A 86 -6.37 18.01 -11.33
CA SER A 86 -6.35 19.41 -11.78
C SER A 86 -7.50 20.26 -11.21
N GLN A 87 -8.61 19.61 -10.82
CA GLN A 87 -9.75 20.28 -10.17
C GLN A 87 -9.60 20.41 -8.65
N ARG A 88 -8.70 19.62 -8.02
CA ARG A 88 -8.53 19.50 -6.57
C ARG A 88 -7.32 20.25 -6.00
N ASP A 89 -6.64 21.08 -6.79
CA ASP A 89 -5.38 21.80 -6.47
C ASP A 89 -5.47 22.86 -5.32
N LEU A 90 -6.37 22.69 -4.35
CA LEU A 90 -6.53 23.55 -3.17
C LEU A 90 -6.29 22.85 -1.82
N SER A 91 -5.80 21.60 -1.78
CA SER A 91 -5.38 20.96 -0.52
C SER A 91 -4.04 20.20 -0.64
N ALA A 92 -3.18 20.33 0.38
CA ALA A 92 -1.77 19.94 0.39
C ALA A 92 -1.45 18.42 0.31
N ASN A 93 -2.44 17.55 0.05
CA ASN A 93 -2.30 16.10 0.02
C ASN A 93 -2.79 15.50 -1.31
N THR A 94 -2.38 16.05 -2.46
CA THR A 94 -2.76 15.50 -3.78
C THR A 94 -1.92 14.27 -4.15
N THR A 95 -2.60 13.18 -4.50
CA THR A 95 -2.00 11.95 -5.05
C THR A 95 -1.22 12.27 -6.32
N LYS A 96 0.10 12.06 -6.32
CA LYS A 96 0.97 12.36 -7.47
C LYS A 96 0.93 11.23 -8.51
N ILE A 97 0.91 11.59 -9.79
CA ILE A 97 1.17 10.64 -10.89
C ILE A 97 2.69 10.59 -11.12
N PHE A 98 3.27 9.41 -10.95
CA PHE A 98 4.69 9.15 -11.22
C PHE A 98 4.86 8.48 -12.58
N THR A 99 5.97 8.74 -13.24
CA THR A 99 6.38 8.03 -14.46
C THR A 99 6.98 6.67 -14.13
N ALA A 100 6.94 5.73 -15.07
CA ALA A 100 7.58 4.42 -14.88
C ALA A 100 9.11 4.54 -14.75
N GLU A 101 9.71 5.54 -15.41
CA GLU A 101 11.16 5.78 -15.36
C GLU A 101 11.61 6.31 -13.99
N GLU A 102 10.83 7.20 -13.37
CA GLU A 102 11.08 7.67 -12.00
C GLU A 102 11.07 6.50 -11.00
N LEU A 103 10.05 5.63 -11.08
CA LEU A 103 9.92 4.49 -10.16
C LEU A 103 10.99 3.42 -10.41
N GLU A 104 11.33 3.16 -11.68
CA GLU A 104 12.43 2.25 -12.03
C GLU A 104 13.77 2.77 -11.50
N THR A 105 14.04 4.07 -11.64
CA THR A 105 15.27 4.68 -11.12
C THR A 105 15.29 4.61 -9.59
N ALA A 106 14.19 4.97 -8.93
CA ALA A 106 14.11 4.99 -7.47
C ALA A 106 14.31 3.60 -6.83
N THR A 107 13.95 2.54 -7.55
CA THR A 107 14.05 1.14 -7.09
C THR A 107 15.31 0.43 -7.58
N ASN A 108 16.25 1.14 -8.24
CA ASN A 108 17.39 0.53 -8.90
C ASN A 108 16.97 -0.60 -9.87
N LYS A 109 15.98 -0.33 -10.73
CA LYS A 109 15.37 -1.29 -11.66
C LYS A 109 14.65 -2.45 -10.99
N TYR A 110 13.94 -2.18 -9.89
CA TYR A 110 13.24 -3.19 -9.09
C TYR A 110 14.18 -4.30 -8.61
N ASP A 111 15.37 -3.91 -8.14
CA ASP A 111 16.38 -4.84 -7.63
C ASP A 111 15.87 -5.63 -6.42
N GLU A 112 16.26 -6.90 -6.32
CA GLU A 112 15.81 -7.78 -5.23
C GLU A 112 16.25 -7.28 -3.84
N SER A 113 17.40 -6.60 -3.74
CA SER A 113 17.87 -5.98 -2.48
C SER A 113 16.97 -4.85 -1.98
N ARG A 114 16.07 -4.34 -2.83
CA ARG A 114 15.08 -3.31 -2.47
C ARG A 114 13.76 -3.91 -2.01
N ILE A 115 13.57 -5.22 -2.05
CA ILE A 115 12.31 -5.85 -1.62
C ILE A 115 12.16 -5.69 -0.10
N VAL A 116 11.03 -5.12 0.32
CA VAL A 116 10.68 -4.95 1.75
C VAL A 116 9.51 -5.82 2.17
N GLY A 117 8.74 -6.33 1.21
CA GLY A 117 7.65 -7.24 1.47
C GLY A 117 7.21 -7.93 0.18
N GLN A 118 6.73 -9.16 0.30
CA GLN A 118 6.26 -9.93 -0.84
C GLN A 118 5.06 -10.79 -0.43
N GLY A 119 3.96 -10.68 -1.18
CA GLY A 119 2.70 -11.37 -0.85
C GLY A 119 1.89 -11.76 -2.08
N GLY A 120 0.62 -12.13 -1.86
CA GLY A 120 -0.32 -12.49 -2.93
C GLY A 120 -0.66 -11.32 -3.86
N TYR A 121 -0.67 -10.10 -3.32
CA TYR A 121 -1.02 -8.87 -4.04
C TYR A 121 0.17 -8.17 -4.72
N GLY A 122 1.37 -8.77 -4.70
CA GLY A 122 2.55 -8.20 -5.34
C GLY A 122 3.83 -8.26 -4.52
N THR A 123 4.80 -7.46 -4.97
CA THR A 123 6.07 -7.19 -4.29
C THR A 123 6.14 -5.70 -3.97
N VAL A 124 6.55 -5.37 -2.76
CA VAL A 124 6.77 -4.00 -2.32
C VAL A 124 8.28 -3.72 -2.30
N TYR A 125 8.69 -2.67 -3.00
CA TYR A 125 10.07 -2.24 -3.11
C TYR A 125 10.31 -0.93 -2.34
N LYS A 126 11.45 -0.80 -1.68
CA LYS A 126 11.96 0.46 -1.15
C LYS A 126 12.48 1.32 -2.30
N GLY A 127 11.82 2.45 -2.54
CA GLY A 127 12.27 3.47 -3.49
C GLY A 127 13.02 4.59 -2.77
N ILE A 128 14.06 5.13 -3.40
CA ILE A 128 14.76 6.33 -2.96
C ILE A 128 14.80 7.31 -4.13
N PHE A 129 14.09 8.42 -4.00
CA PHE A 129 14.08 9.48 -5.02
C PHE A 129 15.36 10.34 -4.94
N PRO A 130 15.67 11.13 -5.99
CA PRO A 130 16.86 12.01 -6.01
C PRO A 130 16.89 13.07 -4.90
N ASP A 131 15.73 13.43 -4.34
CA ASP A 131 15.57 14.32 -3.19
C ASP A 131 15.78 13.60 -1.84
N ASN A 132 16.29 12.37 -1.85
CA ASN A 132 16.43 11.46 -0.70
C ASN A 132 15.11 11.04 -0.02
N ARG A 133 13.96 11.34 -0.63
CA ARG A 133 12.67 10.88 -0.10
C ARG A 133 12.54 9.38 -0.30
N ILE A 134 12.28 8.66 0.78
CA ILE A 134 12.11 7.21 0.80
C ILE A 134 10.61 6.88 0.67
N VAL A 135 10.28 5.94 -0.21
CA VAL A 135 8.90 5.50 -0.46
C VAL A 135 8.80 3.97 -0.53
N ALA A 136 7.59 3.45 -0.37
CA ALA A 136 7.27 2.05 -0.65
C ALA A 136 6.50 1.95 -1.98
N ILE A 137 6.99 1.14 -2.91
CA ILE A 137 6.41 0.98 -4.26
C ILE A 137 5.86 -0.43 -4.39
N LYS A 138 4.52 -0.56 -4.42
CA LYS A 138 3.82 -1.83 -4.60
C LYS A 138 3.67 -2.10 -6.10
N LYS A 139 4.19 -3.26 -6.53
CA LYS A 139 4.16 -3.73 -7.92
C LYS A 139 3.58 -5.15 -7.96
N SER A 140 2.53 -5.36 -8.75
CA SER A 140 1.93 -6.69 -8.93
C SER A 140 2.91 -7.67 -9.59
N LYS A 141 2.85 -8.94 -9.19
CA LYS A 141 3.71 -10.01 -9.75
C LYS A 141 3.19 -10.56 -11.07
N MET A 142 1.86 -10.61 -11.20
CA MET A 142 1.17 -11.15 -12.35
C MET A 142 0.35 -10.05 -13.01
N VAL A 143 0.22 -10.14 -14.32
CA VAL A 143 -0.70 -9.32 -15.08
C VAL A 143 -2.02 -10.06 -15.11
N ASP A 144 -2.98 -9.62 -14.30
CA ASP A 144 -4.34 -10.15 -14.26
C ASP A 144 -5.33 -9.00 -14.05
N GLN A 145 -6.53 -9.13 -14.61
CA GLN A 145 -7.58 -8.13 -14.52
C GLN A 145 -7.97 -7.85 -13.05
N SER A 146 -7.92 -8.88 -12.20
CA SER A 146 -8.17 -8.75 -10.75
C SER A 146 -7.19 -7.78 -10.06
N GLN A 147 -5.94 -7.69 -10.55
CA GLN A 147 -4.94 -6.78 -9.99
C GLN A 147 -5.23 -5.32 -10.34
N ILE A 148 -5.76 -5.07 -11.53
CA ILE A 148 -6.20 -3.72 -11.94
C ILE A 148 -7.43 -3.31 -11.11
N GLU A 149 -8.38 -4.22 -10.87
CA GLU A 149 -9.53 -3.96 -10.01
C GLU A 149 -9.13 -3.66 -8.56
N GLN A 150 -8.17 -4.42 -8.01
CA GLN A 150 -7.62 -4.16 -6.67
C GLN A 150 -6.93 -2.81 -6.60
N PHE A 151 -6.17 -2.42 -7.62
CA PHE A 151 -5.57 -1.09 -7.71
C PHE A 151 -6.64 0.01 -7.68
N ILE A 152 -7.66 -0.08 -8.54
CA ILE A 152 -8.74 0.90 -8.62
C ILE A 152 -9.46 1.00 -7.27
N ASN A 153 -9.76 -0.16 -6.67
CA ASN A 153 -10.40 -0.24 -5.36
C ASN A 153 -9.54 0.39 -4.27
N GLU A 154 -8.24 0.10 -4.24
CA GLU A 154 -7.32 0.63 -3.23
C GLU A 154 -7.20 2.17 -3.32
N VAL A 155 -7.09 2.73 -4.52
CA VAL A 155 -7.12 4.20 -4.73
C VAL A 155 -8.46 4.79 -4.30
N ALA A 156 -9.58 4.17 -4.67
CA ALA A 156 -10.91 4.65 -4.34
C ALA A 156 -11.14 4.66 -2.82
N VAL A 157 -10.83 3.55 -2.14
CA VAL A 157 -10.98 3.41 -0.68
C VAL A 157 -10.07 4.37 0.07
N LEU A 158 -8.78 4.41 -0.27
CA LEU A 158 -7.82 5.29 0.41
C LEU A 158 -8.15 6.77 0.22
N SER A 159 -8.81 7.15 -0.87
CA SER A 159 -9.28 8.52 -1.08
C SER A 159 -10.38 8.96 -0.10
N GLN A 160 -11.08 8.02 0.54
CA GLN A 160 -12.12 8.26 1.54
C GLN A 160 -11.59 8.28 2.97
N ILE A 161 -10.32 7.89 3.18
CA ILE A 161 -9.74 7.69 4.51
C ILE A 161 -8.84 8.88 4.84
N ASN A 162 -9.10 9.52 5.98
CA ASN A 162 -8.21 10.52 6.56
C ASN A 162 -7.92 10.17 8.02
N HIS A 163 -6.90 9.32 8.23
CA HIS A 163 -6.54 8.85 9.57
C HIS A 163 -5.01 8.75 9.75
N ARG A 164 -4.49 9.19 10.91
CA ARG A 164 -3.03 9.22 11.17
C ARG A 164 -2.37 7.84 11.22
N ASN A 165 -3.11 6.83 11.68
CA ASN A 165 -2.68 5.43 11.80
C ASN A 165 -3.01 4.58 10.55
N VAL A 166 -3.24 5.21 9.39
CA VAL A 166 -3.36 4.53 8.10
C VAL A 166 -2.17 4.92 7.23
N VAL A 167 -1.59 3.96 6.50
CA VAL A 167 -0.48 4.22 5.58
C VAL A 167 -0.94 5.15 4.45
N LYS A 168 -0.25 6.28 4.29
CA LYS A 168 -0.59 7.28 3.27
C LYS A 168 -0.19 6.83 1.87
N LEU A 169 -1.15 6.86 0.96
CA LEU A 169 -0.90 6.80 -0.48
C LEU A 169 -0.36 8.14 -0.97
N LEU A 170 0.86 8.15 -1.51
CA LEU A 170 1.50 9.34 -2.06
C LEU A 170 1.21 9.52 -3.54
N GLY A 171 0.94 8.43 -4.26
CA GLY A 171 0.75 8.48 -5.69
C GLY A 171 0.61 7.12 -6.36
N CYS A 172 0.54 7.14 -7.68
CA CYS A 172 0.50 5.95 -8.51
C CYS A 172 1.26 6.15 -9.82
N CYS A 173 1.58 5.05 -10.51
CA CYS A 173 2.07 5.06 -11.88
C CYS A 173 1.12 4.27 -12.77
N LEU A 174 0.70 4.88 -13.87
CA LEU A 174 -0.29 4.33 -14.80
C LEU A 174 0.33 3.95 -16.16
N GLU A 175 1.64 4.18 -16.36
CA GLU A 175 2.38 3.92 -17.60
C GLU A 175 2.74 2.44 -17.81
N THR A 176 2.30 1.57 -16.91
CA THR A 176 2.62 0.14 -16.88
C THR A 176 1.37 -0.71 -17.11
N GLU A 177 1.56 -1.96 -17.50
CA GLU A 177 0.46 -2.88 -17.81
C GLU A 177 -0.50 -3.08 -16.62
N VAL A 178 0.06 -3.28 -15.41
CA VAL A 178 -0.68 -3.13 -14.15
C VAL A 178 -0.15 -1.88 -13.45
N PRO A 179 -1.02 -0.95 -13.02
CA PRO A 179 -0.62 0.23 -12.28
C PRO A 179 0.19 -0.06 -11.00
N LEU A 180 1.08 0.85 -10.64
CA LEU A 180 1.85 0.77 -9.39
C LEU A 180 1.32 1.78 -8.37
N LEU A 181 1.41 1.43 -7.09
CA LEU A 181 1.06 2.32 -5.97
C LEU A 181 2.32 2.74 -5.22
N VAL A 182 2.37 4.01 -4.82
CA VAL A 182 3.49 4.62 -4.12
C VAL A 182 2.99 5.13 -2.77
N TYR A 183 3.53 4.59 -1.68
CA TYR A 183 3.15 4.92 -0.31
C TYR A 183 4.29 5.60 0.44
N GLU A 184 3.94 6.21 1.56
CA GLU A 184 4.94 6.55 2.58
C GLU A 184 5.68 5.28 3.02
N PHE A 185 6.99 5.41 3.26
CA PHE A 185 7.78 4.28 3.73
C PHE A 185 7.69 4.20 5.25
N ILE A 186 7.24 3.05 5.77
CA ILE A 186 7.17 2.76 7.20
C ILE A 186 8.40 1.93 7.60
N THR A 187 9.15 2.40 8.58
CA THR A 187 10.56 2.03 8.80
C THR A 187 10.77 0.72 9.56
N ASN A 188 9.93 0.39 10.54
CA ASN A 188 10.11 -0.79 11.38
C ASN A 188 9.44 -2.06 10.84
N GLY A 189 8.90 -2.04 9.62
CA GLY A 189 8.30 -3.21 8.98
C GLY A 189 6.95 -3.60 9.60
N THR A 190 6.61 -4.88 9.54
CA THR A 190 5.28 -5.38 9.93
C THR A 190 5.23 -5.84 11.39
N LEU A 191 4.06 -5.74 12.02
CA LEU A 191 3.82 -6.28 13.36
C LEU A 191 4.11 -7.79 13.41
N PHE A 192 3.80 -8.53 12.33
CA PHE A 192 4.12 -9.95 12.20
C PHE A 192 5.61 -10.24 12.44
N ASP A 193 6.50 -9.42 11.88
CA ASP A 193 7.94 -9.58 12.04
C ASP A 193 8.39 -9.37 13.50
N HIS A 194 7.74 -8.46 14.22
CA HIS A 194 8.07 -8.17 15.62
C HIS A 194 7.51 -9.21 16.60
N ILE A 195 6.44 -9.93 16.23
CA ILE A 195 5.85 -10.96 17.10
C ILE A 195 6.49 -12.33 16.85
N HIS A 196 6.84 -12.68 15.60
CA HIS A 196 7.23 -14.06 15.27
C HIS A 196 8.70 -14.27 14.91
N ASN A 197 9.46 -13.23 14.55
CA ASN A 197 10.88 -13.41 14.22
C ASN A 197 11.75 -13.19 15.47
N GLU A 198 12.46 -14.23 15.90
CA GLU A 198 13.24 -14.25 17.15
C GLU A 198 14.23 -13.07 17.28
N GLY A 199 14.82 -12.61 16.17
CA GLY A 199 15.73 -11.46 16.16
C GLY A 199 15.09 -10.10 16.45
N LYS A 200 13.77 -9.95 16.29
CA LYS A 200 12.99 -8.74 16.61
C LYS A 200 12.06 -8.91 17.81
N LYS A 201 11.73 -10.16 18.15
CA LYS A 201 10.80 -10.57 19.22
C LYS A 201 11.21 -10.05 20.60
N SER A 202 12.51 -9.89 20.83
CA SER A 202 13.08 -9.42 22.09
C SER A 202 12.86 -7.92 22.38
N ALA A 203 12.27 -7.15 21.46
CA ALA A 203 12.16 -5.69 21.62
C ALA A 203 10.80 -5.17 22.12
N MET A 204 9.70 -5.95 22.00
CA MET A 204 8.35 -5.40 22.20
C MET A 204 7.76 -5.73 23.58
N SER A 205 7.58 -4.71 24.42
CA SER A 205 6.92 -4.83 25.72
C SER A 205 5.42 -5.06 25.61
N TRP A 206 4.81 -5.57 26.69
CA TRP A 206 3.35 -5.71 26.78
C TRP A 206 2.61 -4.37 26.59
N GLU A 207 3.08 -3.28 27.23
CA GLU A 207 2.50 -1.93 27.05
C GLU A 207 2.47 -1.52 25.57
N THR A 208 3.56 -1.81 24.83
CA THR A 208 3.65 -1.51 23.40
C THR A 208 2.66 -2.34 22.58
N ARG A 209 2.50 -3.64 22.90
CA ARG A 209 1.50 -4.51 22.25
C ARG A 209 0.08 -4.01 22.48
N LEU A 210 -0.24 -3.61 23.71
CA LEU A 210 -1.56 -3.07 24.06
C LEU A 210 -1.82 -1.73 23.35
N ARG A 211 -0.81 -0.85 23.26
CA ARG A 211 -0.90 0.38 22.47
C ARG A 211 -1.19 0.10 20.99
N ILE A 212 -0.45 -0.81 20.37
CA ILE A 212 -0.65 -1.20 18.96
C ILE A 212 -2.05 -1.78 18.75
N ALA A 213 -2.55 -2.60 19.67
CA ALA A 213 -3.92 -3.12 19.64
C ALA A 213 -4.95 -1.99 19.68
N ALA A 214 -4.82 -1.05 20.62
CA ALA A 214 -5.73 0.08 20.77
C ALA A 214 -5.71 1.01 19.53
N GLU A 215 -4.52 1.33 19.00
CA GLU A 215 -4.37 2.15 17.80
C GLU A 215 -5.00 1.48 16.57
N THR A 216 -4.79 0.17 16.41
CA THR A 216 -5.38 -0.61 15.31
C THR A 216 -6.89 -0.70 15.43
N ALA A 217 -7.42 -0.96 16.64
CA ALA A 217 -8.85 -0.98 16.90
C ALA A 217 -9.50 0.39 16.61
N GLY A 218 -8.81 1.48 16.97
CA GLY A 218 -9.24 2.84 16.65
C GLY A 218 -9.36 3.08 15.13
N VAL A 219 -8.41 2.58 14.33
CA VAL A 219 -8.50 2.65 12.87
C VAL A 219 -9.72 1.90 12.36
N LEU A 220 -9.92 0.64 12.78
CA LEU A 220 -11.05 -0.17 12.29
C LEU A 220 -12.39 0.44 12.72
N SER A 221 -12.49 0.97 13.95
CA SER A 221 -13.67 1.72 14.40
C SER A 221 -13.92 2.95 13.53
N TYR A 222 -12.87 3.68 13.14
CA TYR A 222 -13.01 4.81 12.22
C TYR A 222 -13.54 4.35 10.85
N LEU A 223 -12.99 3.27 10.28
CA LEU A 223 -13.41 2.74 8.99
C LEU A 223 -14.88 2.30 8.99
N HIS A 224 -15.34 1.65 10.06
CA HIS A 224 -16.71 1.13 10.14
C HIS A 224 -17.75 2.21 10.44
N SER A 225 -17.41 3.23 11.23
CA SER A 225 -18.44 4.12 11.81
C SER A 225 -18.24 5.62 11.57
N ALA A 226 -17.03 6.08 11.26
CA ALA A 226 -16.71 7.52 11.17
C ALA A 226 -16.25 7.97 9.79
N ALA A 227 -15.90 7.04 8.90
CA ALA A 227 -15.66 7.34 7.49
C ALA A 227 -16.96 7.81 6.80
N SER A 228 -16.84 8.64 5.76
CA SER A 228 -18.01 9.18 5.04
C SER A 228 -18.87 8.09 4.39
N ILE A 229 -18.22 7.00 3.97
CA ILE A 229 -18.86 5.76 3.54
C ILE A 229 -18.21 4.66 4.37
N PRO A 230 -18.98 3.79 5.06
CA PRO A 230 -18.39 2.71 5.84
C PRO A 230 -17.49 1.81 4.99
N ILE A 231 -16.34 1.41 5.53
CA ILE A 231 -15.33 0.62 4.84
C ILE A 231 -15.05 -0.65 5.64
N ILE A 232 -15.26 -1.82 5.04
CA ILE A 232 -14.83 -3.10 5.61
C ILE A 232 -13.45 -3.43 5.03
N HIS A 233 -12.44 -3.61 5.88
CA HIS A 233 -11.06 -3.83 5.46
C HIS A 233 -10.87 -5.20 4.81
N ARG A 234 -11.44 -6.26 5.41
CA ARG A 234 -11.51 -7.65 4.92
C ARG A 234 -10.20 -8.46 4.91
N ASP A 235 -9.08 -7.85 5.29
CA ASP A 235 -7.78 -8.54 5.37
C ASP A 235 -6.94 -8.02 6.54
N VAL A 236 -7.59 -7.88 7.70
CA VAL A 236 -6.94 -7.48 8.96
C VAL A 236 -6.05 -8.62 9.43
N LYS A 237 -4.74 -8.35 9.57
CA LYS A 237 -3.73 -9.31 10.02
C LYS A 237 -2.44 -8.61 10.44
N CYS A 238 -1.60 -9.27 11.22
CA CYS A 238 -0.32 -8.72 11.68
C CYS A 238 0.63 -8.31 10.52
N MET A 239 0.51 -8.92 9.34
CA MET A 239 1.31 -8.54 8.15
C MET A 239 0.87 -7.21 7.52
N ASN A 240 -0.36 -6.77 7.77
CA ASN A 240 -0.93 -5.54 7.20
C ASN A 240 -0.93 -4.38 8.21
N ILE A 241 -0.40 -4.60 9.42
CA ILE A 241 -0.17 -3.57 10.45
C ILE A 241 1.33 -3.28 10.46
N LEU A 242 1.75 -2.12 9.98
CA LEU A 242 3.14 -1.68 10.00
C LEU A 242 3.43 -0.82 11.23
N LEU A 243 4.71 -0.74 11.60
CA LEU A 243 5.18 0.04 12.74
C LEU A 243 6.19 1.09 12.27
N ASP A 244 6.01 2.34 12.67
CA ASP A 244 7.00 3.39 12.43
C ASP A 244 8.13 3.38 13.49
N ASP A 245 9.03 4.36 13.44
CA ASP A 245 10.18 4.49 14.35
C ASP A 245 9.78 4.54 15.85
N ASN A 246 8.57 4.99 16.15
CA ASN A 246 8.03 5.10 17.51
C ASN A 246 7.17 3.89 17.91
N TYR A 247 7.16 2.83 17.10
CA TYR A 247 6.24 1.69 17.23
C TYR A 247 4.76 2.12 17.19
N THR A 248 4.44 3.21 16.48
CA THR A 248 3.06 3.58 16.21
C THR A 248 2.52 2.73 15.06
N ALA A 249 1.32 2.19 15.25
CA ALA A 249 0.67 1.31 14.30
C ALA A 249 0.14 2.07 13.08
N LYS A 250 0.32 1.45 11.90
CA LYS A 250 -0.10 1.95 10.59
C LYS A 250 -0.78 0.82 9.81
N VAL A 251 -2.10 0.88 9.68
CA VAL A 251 -2.87 -0.11 8.91
C VAL A 251 -2.70 0.13 7.41
N SER A 252 -2.58 -0.95 6.64
CA SER A 252 -2.25 -0.95 5.21
C SER A 252 -3.01 -2.04 4.43
N ASP A 253 -2.82 -2.06 3.11
CA ASP A 253 -3.34 -3.06 2.17
C ASP A 253 -4.87 -3.08 2.04
N PHE A 254 -5.39 -2.00 1.46
CA PHE A 254 -6.82 -1.78 1.26
C PHE A 254 -7.35 -2.36 -0.07
N GLY A 255 -6.52 -3.14 -0.78
CA GLY A 255 -6.88 -3.73 -2.08
C GLY A 255 -8.07 -4.68 -2.02
N ALA A 256 -8.28 -5.36 -0.90
CA ALA A 256 -9.41 -6.27 -0.68
C ALA A 256 -10.66 -5.58 -0.10
N SER A 257 -10.53 -4.34 0.37
CA SER A 257 -11.56 -3.64 1.13
C SER A 257 -12.80 -3.35 0.31
N ARG A 258 -13.92 -3.06 0.99
CA ARG A 258 -15.21 -2.75 0.37
C ARG A 258 -15.84 -1.53 1.00
N LEU A 259 -16.32 -0.63 0.15
CA LEU A 259 -17.24 0.44 0.54
C LEU A 259 -18.63 -0.16 0.70
N VAL A 260 -19.26 0.07 1.84
CA VAL A 260 -20.62 -0.40 2.12
C VAL A 260 -21.60 0.71 1.74
N PRO A 261 -22.55 0.46 0.83
CA PRO A 261 -23.63 1.41 0.56
C PRO A 261 -24.39 1.74 1.85
N LEU A 262 -24.80 3.00 2.03
CA LEU A 262 -25.47 3.46 3.26
C LEU A 262 -26.77 2.69 3.58
N ASP A 263 -27.39 2.08 2.58
CA ASP A 263 -28.65 1.36 2.68
C ASP A 263 -28.47 -0.13 3.03
N GLU A 264 -27.22 -0.61 3.13
CA GLU A 264 -26.89 -2.02 3.33
C GLU A 264 -25.99 -2.21 4.56
N THR A 265 -26.27 -3.24 5.36
CA THR A 265 -25.43 -3.64 6.50
C THR A 265 -24.57 -4.88 6.21
N GLN A 266 -24.81 -5.53 5.06
CA GLN A 266 -24.15 -6.75 4.64
C GLN A 266 -23.97 -6.75 3.12
N ILE A 267 -22.84 -7.30 2.66
CA ILE A 267 -22.53 -7.39 1.23
C ILE A 267 -22.36 -8.86 0.86
N SER A 268 -23.17 -9.34 -0.09
CA SER A 268 -22.95 -10.65 -0.69
C SER A 268 -21.80 -10.56 -1.70
N THR A 269 -20.69 -11.25 -1.42
CA THR A 269 -19.49 -11.18 -2.27
C THR A 269 -18.68 -12.47 -2.18
N MET A 270 -17.91 -12.78 -3.23
CA MET A 270 -16.98 -13.93 -3.22
C MET A 270 -16.11 -13.90 -1.97
N VAL A 271 -15.81 -15.04 -1.36
CA VAL A 271 -14.96 -15.08 -0.16
C VAL A 271 -13.52 -14.68 -0.50
N GLN A 272 -12.96 -13.72 0.23
CA GLN A 272 -11.56 -13.30 0.12
C GLN A 272 -11.03 -12.95 1.52
N GLY A 273 -9.77 -13.29 1.79
CA GLY A 273 -9.08 -12.99 3.05
C GLY A 273 -7.89 -13.94 3.25
N THR A 274 -7.23 -13.82 4.40
CA THR A 274 -6.07 -14.66 4.73
C THR A 274 -6.47 -15.84 5.61
N LEU A 275 -6.00 -17.05 5.26
CA LEU A 275 -6.21 -18.26 6.07
C LEU A 275 -5.72 -18.06 7.51
N GLY A 276 -6.54 -18.45 8.48
CA GLY A 276 -6.28 -18.25 9.91
C GLY A 276 -6.90 -16.97 10.49
N TYR A 277 -7.15 -15.96 9.66
CA TYR A 277 -7.83 -14.72 10.04
C TYR A 277 -9.28 -14.65 9.56
N LEU A 278 -9.63 -15.49 8.59
CA LEU A 278 -10.91 -15.45 7.90
C LEU A 278 -12.07 -15.78 8.84
N ASP A 279 -13.07 -14.90 8.86
CA ASP A 279 -14.31 -15.07 9.60
C ASP A 279 -15.04 -16.36 9.17
N PRO A 280 -15.31 -17.31 10.09
CA PRO A 280 -15.99 -18.56 9.76
C PRO A 280 -17.42 -18.37 9.29
N GLU A 281 -18.13 -17.35 9.77
CA GLU A 281 -19.49 -17.05 9.33
C GLU A 281 -19.48 -16.54 7.89
N TYR A 282 -18.64 -15.55 7.59
CA TYR A 282 -18.44 -15.05 6.23
C TYR A 282 -18.01 -16.16 5.26
N LEU A 283 -17.09 -17.05 5.67
CA LEU A 283 -16.67 -18.19 4.86
C LEU A 283 -17.85 -19.11 4.49
N LEU A 284 -18.81 -19.31 5.40
CA LEU A 284 -19.95 -20.19 5.21
C LEU A 284 -21.10 -19.52 4.46
N THR A 285 -21.40 -18.26 4.76
CA THR A 285 -22.58 -17.55 4.24
C THR A 285 -22.28 -16.71 3.00
N SER A 286 -21.00 -16.42 2.73
CA SER A 286 -20.56 -15.40 1.75
C SER A 286 -21.12 -14.00 2.01
N GLN A 287 -21.62 -13.74 3.22
CA GLN A 287 -22.10 -12.43 3.66
C GLN A 287 -20.99 -11.71 4.42
N LEU A 288 -20.47 -10.65 3.81
CA LEU A 288 -19.45 -9.81 4.43
C LEU A 288 -20.13 -8.74 5.29
N THR A 289 -19.69 -8.62 6.54
CA THR A 289 -20.11 -7.57 7.47
C THR A 289 -18.89 -6.96 8.16
N GLU A 290 -19.08 -5.82 8.84
CA GLU A 290 -18.06 -5.23 9.71
C GLU A 290 -17.57 -6.20 10.81
N LYS A 291 -18.42 -7.16 11.20
CA LYS A 291 -18.09 -8.20 12.19
C LYS A 291 -17.04 -9.18 11.68
N SER A 292 -16.83 -9.27 10.37
CA SER A 292 -15.75 -10.07 9.80
C SER A 292 -14.37 -9.48 10.14
N ASP A 293 -14.24 -8.15 10.11
CA ASP A 293 -13.01 -7.47 10.57
C ASP A 293 -12.81 -7.65 12.08
N VAL A 294 -13.89 -7.65 12.87
CA VAL A 294 -13.83 -7.91 14.33
C VAL A 294 -13.24 -9.29 14.61
N TYR A 295 -13.66 -10.33 13.88
CA TYR A 295 -13.09 -11.67 14.03
C TYR A 295 -11.61 -11.70 13.69
N SER A 296 -11.22 -11.14 12.54
CA SER A 296 -9.82 -11.07 12.11
C SER A 296 -8.96 -10.28 13.11
N PHE A 297 -9.49 -9.20 13.68
CA PHE A 297 -8.82 -8.45 14.75
C PHE A 297 -8.71 -9.25 16.06
N GLY A 298 -9.72 -10.06 16.39
CA GLY A 298 -9.65 -11.03 17.49
C GLY A 298 -8.45 -11.97 17.38
N ILE A 299 -8.13 -12.44 16.17
CA ILE A 299 -6.92 -13.24 15.92
C ILE A 299 -5.65 -12.43 16.18
N VAL A 300 -5.59 -11.18 15.73
CA VAL A 300 -4.46 -10.27 16.01
C VAL A 300 -4.25 -10.10 17.52
N LEU A 301 -5.31 -9.96 18.31
CA LEU A 301 -5.20 -9.91 19.78
C LEU A 301 -4.61 -11.21 20.35
N VAL A 302 -5.03 -12.37 19.84
CA VAL A 302 -4.48 -13.66 20.30
C VAL A 302 -3.01 -13.82 19.90
N GLU A 303 -2.60 -13.36 18.72
CA GLU A 303 -1.18 -13.32 18.33
C GLU A 303 -0.36 -12.42 19.26
N LEU A 304 -0.88 -11.24 19.60
CA LEU A 304 -0.23 -10.32 20.54
C LEU A 304 -0.09 -10.90 21.96
N LEU A 305 -1.04 -11.72 22.40
CA LEU A 305 -1.02 -12.37 23.71
C LEU A 305 -0.07 -13.58 23.77
N THR A 306 -0.03 -14.38 22.71
CA THR A 306 0.60 -15.71 22.72
C THR A 306 1.94 -15.76 21.98
N GLY A 307 2.19 -14.82 21.07
CA GLY A 307 3.34 -14.85 20.17
C GLY A 307 3.31 -16.00 19.15
N LYS A 308 2.21 -16.77 19.07
CA LYS A 308 2.03 -17.92 18.17
C LYS A 308 1.43 -17.48 16.84
N LYS A 309 1.77 -18.18 15.76
CA LYS A 309 1.21 -17.91 14.42
C LYS A 309 -0.25 -18.40 14.34
N PRO A 310 -1.11 -17.77 13.50
CA PRO A 310 -2.53 -18.11 13.41
C PRO A 310 -2.79 -19.54 12.93
N VAL A 311 -1.92 -20.02 12.05
CA VAL A 311 -1.94 -21.37 11.50
C VAL A 311 -0.57 -22.00 11.68
N CYS A 312 -0.52 -23.17 12.32
CA CYS A 312 0.70 -23.95 12.46
C CYS A 312 0.45 -25.40 12.03
N PHE A 313 1.03 -25.81 10.90
CA PHE A 313 0.95 -27.21 10.45
C PHE A 313 1.94 -28.13 11.17
N ASN A 314 2.91 -27.54 11.86
CA ASN A 314 3.93 -28.25 12.62
C ASN A 314 3.44 -28.39 14.06
N GLY A 315 2.83 -29.53 14.41
CA GLY A 315 2.33 -29.79 15.75
C GLY A 315 1.10 -30.70 15.79
N PRO A 316 0.50 -30.87 16.98
CA PRO A 316 -0.76 -31.58 17.16
C PRO A 316 -1.89 -30.93 16.34
N GLU A 317 -2.86 -31.74 15.90
CA GLU A 317 -3.96 -31.26 15.09
C GLU A 317 -4.81 -30.21 15.82
N GLU A 318 -4.89 -30.32 17.14
CA GLU A 318 -5.61 -29.45 18.05
C GLU A 318 -4.98 -28.05 18.15
N GLU A 319 -3.70 -27.90 17.78
CA GLU A 319 -2.97 -26.61 17.79
C GLU A 319 -2.88 -25.97 16.40
N ARG A 320 -3.46 -26.58 15.37
CA ARG A 320 -3.35 -26.07 13.99
C ARG A 320 -3.99 -24.71 13.79
N SER A 321 -5.13 -24.47 14.46
CA SER A 321 -5.83 -23.19 14.47
C SER A 321 -5.64 -22.50 15.81
N LEU A 322 -4.94 -21.37 15.80
CA LEU A 322 -4.67 -20.59 17.00
C LEU A 322 -5.98 -20.19 17.70
N ALA A 323 -7.01 -19.83 16.93
CA ALA A 323 -8.32 -19.47 17.46
C ALA A 323 -8.93 -20.61 18.29
N VAL A 324 -8.95 -21.82 17.73
CA VAL A 324 -9.54 -23.00 18.38
C VAL A 324 -8.75 -23.37 19.62
N TYR A 325 -7.41 -23.41 19.50
CA TYR A 325 -6.51 -23.72 20.61
C TYR A 325 -6.65 -22.73 21.78
N PHE A 326 -6.68 -21.42 21.48
CA PHE A 326 -6.82 -20.37 22.48
C PHE A 326 -8.18 -20.43 23.19
N LEU A 327 -9.27 -20.57 22.43
CA LEU A 327 -10.62 -20.66 22.99
C LEU A 327 -10.80 -21.93 23.87
N ALA A 328 -10.23 -23.06 23.46
CA ALA A 328 -10.23 -24.29 24.26
C ALA A 328 -9.45 -24.09 25.58
N SER A 329 -8.28 -23.46 25.50
CA SER A 329 -7.44 -23.19 26.68
C SER A 329 -8.11 -22.24 27.66
N LEU A 330 -8.83 -21.22 27.17
CA LEU A 330 -9.67 -20.35 28.00
C LEU A 330 -10.82 -21.09 28.68
N LYS A 331 -11.43 -22.08 28.01
CA LYS A 331 -12.50 -22.90 28.58
C LYS A 331 -11.98 -23.80 29.71
N ASP A 332 -10.74 -24.26 29.61
CA ASP A 332 -10.08 -25.10 30.61
C ASP A 332 -9.41 -24.30 31.75
N ASP A 333 -9.60 -22.97 31.79
CA ASP A 333 -8.92 -22.05 32.74
C ASP A 333 -7.38 -22.09 32.67
N ARG A 334 -6.85 -22.32 31.46
CA ARG A 334 -5.40 -22.44 31.18
C ARG A 334 -4.82 -21.20 30.46
N LEU A 335 -5.41 -20.02 30.65
CA LEU A 335 -4.99 -18.79 29.97
C LEU A 335 -3.48 -18.55 30.09
N PHE A 336 -2.94 -18.49 31.31
CA PHE A 336 -1.54 -18.16 31.56
C PHE A 336 -0.54 -19.22 31.06
N GLN A 337 -0.99 -20.43 30.69
CA GLN A 337 -0.14 -21.45 30.07
C GLN A 337 0.03 -21.23 28.56
N VAL A 338 -0.83 -20.42 27.96
CA VAL A 338 -0.86 -20.15 26.52
C VAL A 338 -0.27 -18.78 26.18
N LEU A 339 -0.30 -17.85 27.15
CA LEU A 339 0.35 -16.55 27.02
C LEU A 339 1.87 -16.70 26.88
N GLU A 340 2.48 -15.74 26.18
CA GLU A 340 3.93 -15.68 26.10
C GLU A 340 4.53 -15.32 27.47
N ASP A 341 5.54 -16.07 27.93
CA ASP A 341 6.14 -15.93 29.28
C ASP A 341 6.50 -14.48 29.64
N ARG A 342 7.06 -13.75 28.68
CA ARG A 342 7.44 -12.35 28.87
C ARG A 342 6.22 -11.46 29.14
N ILE A 343 5.12 -11.69 28.43
CA ILE A 343 3.88 -10.94 28.61
C ILE A 343 3.28 -11.23 29.97
N VAL A 344 3.37 -12.47 30.46
CA VAL A 344 2.95 -12.83 31.83
C VAL A 344 3.82 -12.16 32.90
N GLN A 345 5.11 -11.94 32.62
CA GLN A 345 6.04 -11.29 33.55
C GLN A 345 5.87 -9.77 33.60
N GLU A 346 5.55 -9.13 32.47
CA GLU A 346 5.40 -7.67 32.35
C GLU A 346 3.97 -7.19 32.63
N GLY A 347 2.96 -7.95 32.19
CA GLY A 347 1.56 -7.54 32.23
C GLY A 347 0.87 -7.85 33.55
N ASP A 348 -0.07 -6.97 33.93
CA ASP A 348 -0.96 -7.23 35.06
C ASP A 348 -1.93 -8.38 34.75
N ALA A 349 -2.14 -9.26 35.73
CA ALA A 349 -2.92 -10.48 35.55
C ALA A 349 -4.40 -10.21 35.27
N GLU A 350 -4.98 -9.12 35.80
CA GLU A 350 -6.36 -8.72 35.53
C GLU A 350 -6.45 -8.11 34.12
N GLN A 351 -5.53 -7.21 33.78
CA GLN A 351 -5.47 -6.62 32.43
C GLN A 351 -5.32 -7.70 31.33
N LEU A 352 -4.46 -8.71 31.54
CA LEU A 352 -4.28 -9.82 30.60
C LEU A 352 -5.55 -10.66 30.45
N LYS A 353 -6.29 -10.89 31.55
CA LYS A 353 -7.58 -11.60 31.52
C LYS A 353 -8.62 -10.81 30.74
N GLU A 354 -8.70 -9.49 30.93
CA GLU A 354 -9.65 -8.65 30.22
C GLU A 354 -9.38 -8.61 28.72
N VAL A 355 -8.11 -8.44 28.29
CA VAL A 355 -7.75 -8.52 26.87
C VAL A 355 -8.06 -9.91 26.28
N ALA A 356 -7.82 -10.98 27.04
CA ALA A 356 -8.15 -12.34 26.59
C ALA A 356 -9.68 -12.57 26.48
N ASN A 357 -10.47 -12.02 27.40
CA ASN A 357 -11.92 -12.05 27.37
C ASN A 357 -12.49 -11.25 26.19
N LEU A 358 -11.90 -10.08 25.89
CA LEU A 358 -12.23 -9.29 24.71
C LEU A 358 -11.94 -10.08 23.42
N ALA A 359 -10.75 -10.67 23.30
CA ALA A 359 -10.39 -11.51 22.16
C ALA A 359 -11.38 -12.69 22.00
N LYS A 360 -11.76 -13.36 23.09
CA LYS A 360 -12.78 -14.42 23.10
C LYS A 360 -14.13 -13.95 22.56
N ARG A 361 -14.57 -12.73 22.89
CA ARG A 361 -15.82 -12.14 22.38
C ARG A 361 -15.72 -11.79 20.89
N CYS A 362 -14.57 -11.27 20.44
CA CYS A 362 -14.31 -11.03 19.02
C CYS A 362 -14.33 -12.32 18.18
N LEU A 363 -13.91 -13.45 18.76
CA LEU A 363 -13.82 -14.75 18.09
C LEU A 363 -15.09 -15.62 18.15
N ARG A 364 -16.25 -15.04 18.53
CA ARG A 364 -17.53 -15.75 18.47
C ARG A 364 -17.84 -16.17 17.02
N VAL A 365 -18.41 -17.36 16.85
CA VAL A 365 -18.72 -17.88 15.50
C VAL A 365 -19.76 -17.00 14.82
N LYS A 366 -20.82 -16.62 15.54
CA LYS A 366 -21.85 -15.72 15.03
C LYS A 366 -21.43 -14.26 15.17
N GLY A 367 -21.49 -13.49 14.08
CA GLY A 367 -21.11 -12.09 14.05
C GLY A 367 -21.97 -11.19 14.91
N GLU A 368 -23.26 -11.52 15.08
CA GLU A 368 -24.20 -10.81 15.96
C GLU A 368 -23.77 -10.81 17.45
N GLU A 369 -23.06 -11.85 17.90
CA GLU A 369 -22.56 -11.98 19.27
C GLU A 369 -21.22 -11.26 19.50
N ARG A 370 -20.56 -10.81 18.43
CA ARG A 370 -19.29 -10.09 18.51
C ARG A 370 -19.55 -8.62 18.87
N PRO A 371 -18.66 -7.97 19.64
CA PRO A 371 -18.73 -6.52 19.82
C PRO A 371 -18.48 -5.79 18.50
N THR A 372 -18.87 -4.53 18.43
CA THR A 372 -18.47 -3.60 17.37
C THR A 372 -17.00 -3.18 17.56
N MET A 373 -16.32 -2.78 16.48
CA MET A 373 -14.95 -2.26 16.63
C MET A 373 -14.88 -0.99 17.48
N LYS A 374 -15.96 -0.22 17.58
CA LYS A 374 -16.07 0.93 18.48
C LYS A 374 -15.99 0.51 19.95
N GLU A 375 -16.76 -0.50 20.35
CA GLU A 375 -16.71 -1.06 21.71
C GLU A 375 -15.32 -1.64 22.01
N VAL A 376 -14.77 -2.41 21.07
CA VAL A 376 -13.42 -3.00 21.18
C VAL A 376 -12.35 -1.90 21.37
N ALA A 377 -12.43 -0.81 20.60
CA ALA A 377 -11.48 0.31 20.69
C ALA A 377 -11.57 1.04 22.03
N VAL A 378 -12.79 1.31 22.52
CA VAL A 378 -13.02 1.95 23.82
C VAL A 378 -12.48 1.09 24.96
N GLU A 379 -12.74 -0.21 24.93
CA GLU A 379 -12.29 -1.13 25.98
C GLU A 379 -10.76 -1.26 26.02
N LEU A 380 -10.10 -1.41 24.85
CA LEU A 380 -8.63 -1.46 24.78
C LEU A 380 -7.98 -0.14 25.24
N GLU A 381 -8.59 1.00 24.90
CA GLU A 381 -8.12 2.30 25.37
C GLU A 381 -8.27 2.44 26.89
N GLY A 382 -9.38 1.96 27.46
CA GLY A 382 -9.60 1.90 28.91
C GLY A 382 -8.55 1.04 29.62
N LEU A 383 -8.30 -0.17 29.10
CA LEU A 383 -7.27 -1.08 29.63
C LEU A 383 -5.87 -0.46 29.59
N ARG A 384 -5.56 0.33 28.56
CA ARG A 384 -4.29 1.06 28.45
C ARG A 384 -4.16 2.19 29.48
N MET A 385 -5.27 2.79 29.90
CA MET A 385 -5.26 3.90 30.87
C MET A 385 -5.20 3.42 32.32
N MET A 386 -5.68 2.19 32.61
CA MET A 386 -5.57 1.58 33.94
C MET A 386 -4.11 1.51 34.44
N GLU A 387 -3.16 1.28 33.53
CA GLU A 387 -1.72 1.23 33.84
C GLU A 387 -1.14 2.60 34.26
N LYS A 388 -1.73 3.71 33.79
CA LYS A 388 -1.25 5.08 34.06
C LYS A 388 -1.83 5.69 35.34
N HIS A 389 -2.97 5.19 35.82
CA HIS A 389 -3.66 5.73 36.99
C HIS A 389 -4.22 4.62 37.90
N PRO A 390 -3.39 4.00 38.77
CA PRO A 390 -3.83 2.96 39.71
C PRO A 390 -4.91 3.43 40.73
N TRP A 391 -5.11 4.74 40.87
CA TRP A 391 -5.92 5.36 41.92
C TRP A 391 -7.39 5.62 41.52
N VAL A 392 -7.77 5.33 40.27
CA VAL A 392 -9.16 5.48 39.80
C VAL A 392 -9.97 4.18 40.00
N ASN A 393 -9.45 3.25 40.81
CA ASN A 393 -10.10 1.98 41.09
C ASN A 393 -11.24 2.09 42.13
N VAL A 394 -12.08 3.12 41.99
CA VAL A 394 -13.37 3.22 42.66
C VAL A 394 -14.46 3.22 41.58
N GLY A 395 -14.79 2.01 41.12
CA GLY A 395 -16.08 1.68 40.52
C GLY A 395 -16.40 2.28 39.16
N LEU A 396 -15.76 1.82 38.08
CA LEU A 396 -16.37 1.89 36.75
C LEU A 396 -17.31 0.70 36.58
N ASN A 397 -18.51 0.81 37.15
CA ASN A 397 -19.62 -0.07 36.77
C ASN A 397 -19.96 0.22 35.30
N SER A 398 -20.11 -0.83 34.47
CA SER A 398 -20.45 -0.66 33.04
C SER A 398 -21.78 0.08 32.82
N GLU A 399 -22.62 0.17 33.84
CA GLU A 399 -23.88 0.92 33.82
C GLU A 399 -23.68 2.44 33.79
N GLU A 400 -22.63 2.99 34.41
CA GLU A 400 -22.46 4.44 34.54
C GLU A 400 -21.98 5.09 33.22
N THR A 401 -21.15 4.38 32.45
CA THR A 401 -20.75 4.78 31.09
C THR A 401 -21.95 4.78 30.13
N VAL A 402 -22.89 3.85 30.29
CA VAL A 402 -24.12 3.79 29.48
C VAL A 402 -25.11 4.88 29.91
N HIS A 403 -25.22 5.17 31.21
CA HIS A 403 -26.12 6.18 31.74
C HIS A 403 -25.70 7.62 31.36
N LEU A 404 -24.40 7.92 31.42
CA LEU A 404 -23.85 9.23 31.00
C LEU A 404 -24.00 9.49 29.50
N LEU A 405 -23.99 8.43 28.67
CA LEU A 405 -24.23 8.52 27.23
C LEU A 405 -25.73 8.66 26.89
N THR A 406 -26.61 8.14 27.75
CA THR A 406 -28.08 8.24 27.57
C THR A 406 -28.57 9.64 27.96
N GLU A 407 -28.05 10.24 29.03
CA GLU A 407 -28.40 11.61 29.43
C GLU A 407 -27.98 12.67 28.39
N GLN A 408 -26.88 12.46 27.65
CA GLN A 408 -26.49 13.38 26.57
C GLN A 408 -27.43 13.30 25.36
N LEU A 409 -28.05 12.15 25.10
CA LEU A 409 -28.99 11.95 23.99
C LEU A 409 -30.39 12.52 24.30
N ASP A 410 -30.82 12.47 25.56
CA ASP A 410 -32.14 12.95 25.99
C ASP A 410 -32.24 14.49 26.08
N SER A 411 -31.12 15.21 26.05
CA SER A 411 -31.12 16.69 26.06
C SER A 411 -31.53 17.33 24.72
N SER A 412 -31.79 16.55 23.67
CA SER A 412 -32.07 17.04 22.32
C SER A 412 -33.52 16.89 21.86
N ASN A 413 -34.44 16.44 22.72
CA ASN A 413 -35.86 16.30 22.37
C ASN A 413 -36.79 17.01 23.37
N TYR A 414 -37.08 18.29 23.11
CA TYR A 414 -38.32 18.91 23.61
C TYR A 414 -38.99 19.71 22.49
N GLY A 415 -39.95 19.05 21.83
CA GLY A 415 -40.98 19.66 21.01
C GLY A 415 -42.32 19.73 21.76
N ALA A 416 -42.76 20.96 22.03
CA ALA A 416 -44.12 21.50 22.11
C ALA A 416 -45.26 20.74 22.85
N SER A 417 -45.86 21.40 23.85
CA SER A 417 -47.18 22.10 23.74
C SER A 417 -47.88 22.25 25.11
N GLY A 418 -48.49 23.42 25.39
CA GLY A 418 -49.36 23.58 26.57
C GLY A 418 -49.57 25.00 27.15
N ASP A 419 -50.13 25.91 26.34
CA ASP A 419 -51.16 26.92 26.66
C ASP A 419 -51.28 27.56 28.08
N ARG A 420 -51.10 28.89 28.20
CA ARG A 420 -52.12 29.91 28.61
C ARG A 420 -51.56 31.27 29.11
N THR A 421 -52.09 32.34 28.50
CA THR A 421 -52.42 33.70 29.01
C THR A 421 -51.34 34.60 29.66
N ALA A 422 -51.02 35.74 29.02
CA ALA A 422 -51.50 37.10 29.36
C ALA A 422 -50.56 38.23 28.89
N GLY A 423 -51.12 39.26 28.26
CA GLY A 423 -50.71 40.67 28.42
C GLY A 423 -49.77 41.34 27.39
N TYR A 424 -50.34 42.28 26.60
CA TYR A 424 -49.84 43.58 26.07
C TYR A 424 -48.31 43.80 25.88
N ASP A 425 -47.79 44.33 24.76
CA ASP A 425 -48.06 45.68 24.20
C ASP A 425 -47.44 45.88 22.78
N SER A 426 -47.96 46.92 22.11
CA SER A 426 -47.80 47.54 20.78
C SER A 426 -46.40 47.76 20.17
N MET A 427 -46.24 47.58 18.84
CA MET A 427 -46.12 48.70 17.86
C MET A 427 -45.87 48.23 16.41
N LYS A 428 -46.44 49.02 15.49
CA LYS A 428 -46.52 48.93 14.02
C LYS A 428 -45.16 48.89 13.31
N ASN A 429 -45.10 48.15 12.19
CA ASN A 429 -44.83 48.78 10.89
C ASN A 429 -45.34 47.94 9.71
N GLU A 430 -46.05 48.63 8.83
CA GLU A 430 -46.56 48.19 7.54
C GLU A 430 -45.40 47.87 6.57
N VAL A 431 -45.55 46.84 5.72
CA VAL A 431 -45.53 47.00 4.25
C VAL A 431 -46.37 45.88 3.64
N LEU A 432 -47.31 46.30 2.79
CA LEU A 432 -48.27 45.53 2.03
C LEU A 432 -47.77 45.43 0.57
N ILE A 433 -47.66 44.23 -0.01
CA ILE A 433 -47.90 43.99 -1.47
C ILE A 433 -48.55 42.61 -1.69
N SER A 434 -49.88 42.63 -1.78
CA SER A 434 -50.75 42.05 -2.82
C SER A 434 -50.20 40.92 -3.71
N VAL A 435 -50.71 39.68 -3.58
CA VAL A 435 -51.78 39.00 -4.38
C VAL A 435 -51.38 38.60 -5.82
N GLY A 436 -51.53 37.30 -6.10
CA GLY A 436 -51.56 36.71 -7.44
C GLY A 436 -52.06 35.26 -7.39
N ASP A 437 -53.33 35.10 -7.75
CA ASP A 437 -54.21 33.94 -7.67
C ASP A 437 -53.94 32.87 -8.76
N GLY A 438 -54.43 31.63 -8.53
CA GLY A 438 -54.98 30.81 -9.60
C GLY A 438 -54.15 29.67 -10.24
N ARG A 439 -54.59 28.44 -9.89
CA ARG A 439 -54.40 27.12 -10.53
C ARG A 439 -53.21 26.26 -10.13
#